data_AF-A0A086AHY5-F1
#
_entry.id   AF-A0A086AHY5-F1
#
_cell.length_a   1.000
_cell.length_b   1.000
_cell.length_c   1.000
_cell.angle_alpha   90.00
_cell.angle_beta   90.00
_cell.angle_gamma   90.00
#
_symmetry.space_group_name_H-M   'P 1'
#
loop_
_entity.id
_entity.type
_entity.pdbx_description
1 polymer ?
#
loop_
_entity_poly.entity_id
_entity_poly.type
_entity_poly.pdbx_seq_one_letter_code
_entity_poly.pdbx_strand_id
1 'polypeptide(L)'
;MKKEILEQIKKLGGNIDNIKGKSLQEDLQSITFDTVLYRRPTDTPWATAEEEEPIYGISDFINENETLFKANKEDFYDKIIQKYFKLTDEGLGQMFWQVSPFTPFKEGTEDFAEWNDDFKDEETDLSEIIKVTNDPTPDFILLISSYGFPDHYYICLSDPNPENPTLFGTDHEVFFREVSNQGNLQDFMNTFMTKEELLEIIKKRIEHA
;
A
#
# COMPACT_ATOMS: atom_id res chain seq x y z
N MET A 1 -10.41 -11.49 -9.78
CA MET A 1 -9.06 -11.01 -9.41
C MET A 1 -8.05 -12.13 -9.64
N LYS A 2 -6.89 -11.82 -10.24
CA LYS A 2 -5.82 -12.79 -10.49
C LYS A 2 -5.40 -13.51 -9.20
N LYS A 3 -5.11 -14.81 -9.34
CA LYS A 3 -4.70 -15.67 -8.23
C LYS A 3 -3.37 -15.23 -7.61
N GLU A 4 -2.45 -14.76 -8.43
CA GLU A 4 -1.12 -14.30 -8.01
C GLU A 4 -1.21 -13.11 -7.04
N ILE A 5 -2.19 -12.22 -7.24
CA ILE A 5 -2.46 -11.09 -6.35
C ILE A 5 -2.95 -11.60 -4.99
N LEU A 6 -3.88 -12.55 -5.00
CA LEU A 6 -4.43 -13.14 -3.77
C LEU A 6 -3.35 -13.90 -2.97
N GLU A 7 -2.49 -14.64 -3.67
CA GLU A 7 -1.35 -15.32 -3.06
C GLU A 7 -0.37 -14.32 -2.44
N GLN A 8 -0.11 -13.21 -3.11
CA GLN A 8 0.76 -12.16 -2.59
C GLN A 8 0.16 -11.47 -1.37
N ILE A 9 -1.13 -11.11 -1.41
CA ILE A 9 -1.87 -10.57 -0.26
C ILE A 9 -1.76 -11.51 0.95
N LYS A 10 -1.95 -12.82 0.74
CA LYS A 10 -1.81 -13.82 1.81
C LYS A 10 -0.40 -13.88 2.38
N LYS A 11 0.64 -13.81 1.54
CA LYS A 11 2.04 -13.76 1.99
C LYS A 11 2.36 -12.52 2.81
N LEU A 12 1.75 -11.39 2.47
CA LEU A 12 1.89 -10.13 3.21
C LEU A 12 1.10 -10.11 4.53
N GLY A 13 0.37 -11.17 4.85
CA GLY A 13 -0.42 -11.30 6.08
C GLY A 13 -1.90 -10.89 5.94
N GLY A 14 -2.38 -10.69 4.71
CA GLY A 14 -3.78 -10.39 4.43
C GLY A 14 -4.67 -11.64 4.50
N ASN A 15 -5.86 -11.47 5.05
CA ASN A 15 -6.90 -12.49 5.08
C ASN A 15 -7.79 -12.38 3.83
N ILE A 16 -7.91 -13.50 3.10
CA ILE A 16 -8.66 -13.61 1.85
C ILE A 16 -9.83 -14.60 1.93
N ASP A 17 -10.17 -15.10 3.12
CA ASP A 17 -11.14 -16.20 3.31
C ASP A 17 -12.56 -15.84 2.88
N ASN A 18 -12.88 -14.55 2.80
CA ASN A 18 -14.22 -14.05 2.47
C ASN A 18 -14.42 -13.71 0.99
N ILE A 19 -13.41 -13.93 0.14
CA ILE A 19 -13.47 -13.65 -1.30
C ILE A 19 -14.48 -14.60 -1.98
N LYS A 20 -15.34 -14.04 -2.82
CA LYS A 20 -16.43 -14.78 -3.47
C LYS A 20 -16.34 -14.78 -5.00
N GLY A 21 -15.51 -13.93 -5.59
CA GLY A 21 -15.37 -13.82 -7.05
C GLY A 21 -16.58 -13.16 -7.71
N LYS A 22 -17.35 -12.36 -6.97
CA LYS A 22 -18.58 -11.74 -7.48
C LYS A 22 -18.30 -10.44 -8.24
N SER A 23 -17.46 -9.59 -7.68
CA SER A 23 -17.00 -8.34 -8.29
C SER A 23 -15.66 -7.94 -7.68
N LEU A 24 -14.87 -7.15 -8.43
CA LEU A 24 -13.60 -6.62 -7.94
C LEU A 24 -13.78 -5.85 -6.63
N GLN A 25 -14.82 -5.02 -6.55
CA GLN A 25 -15.13 -4.23 -5.36
C GLN A 25 -15.44 -5.10 -4.14
N GLU A 26 -16.37 -6.06 -4.27
CA GLU A 26 -16.74 -6.94 -3.16
C GLU A 26 -15.55 -7.78 -2.69
N ASP A 27 -14.74 -8.27 -3.63
CA ASP A 27 -13.57 -9.07 -3.30
C ASP A 27 -12.52 -8.22 -2.56
N LEU A 28 -12.19 -7.03 -3.04
CA LEU A 28 -11.24 -6.12 -2.37
C LEU A 28 -11.72 -5.73 -0.96
N GLN A 29 -13.00 -5.38 -0.81
CA GLN A 29 -13.59 -5.00 0.49
C GLN A 29 -13.64 -6.17 1.48
N SER A 30 -13.60 -7.42 1.00
CA SER A 30 -13.58 -8.60 1.85
C SER A 30 -12.19 -8.93 2.43
N ILE A 31 -11.14 -8.32 1.88
CA ILE A 31 -9.75 -8.53 2.29
C ILE A 31 -9.45 -7.65 3.50
N THR A 32 -8.84 -8.24 4.52
CA THR A 32 -8.48 -7.55 5.76
C THR A 32 -7.02 -7.79 6.09
N PHE A 33 -6.40 -6.82 6.75
CA PHE A 33 -5.02 -6.90 7.24
C PHE A 33 -4.99 -6.52 8.73
N ASP A 34 -4.31 -7.34 9.52
CA ASP A 34 -4.11 -7.10 10.95
C ASP A 34 -2.75 -6.42 11.21
N THR A 35 -2.02 -6.09 10.14
CA THR A 35 -0.71 -5.43 10.17
C THR A 35 -0.63 -4.39 9.07
N VAL A 36 0.29 -3.45 9.23
CA VAL A 36 0.64 -2.50 8.17
C VAL A 36 1.54 -3.16 7.12
N LEU A 37 1.72 -2.49 5.98
CA LEU A 37 2.54 -2.94 4.85
C LEU A 37 3.79 -2.06 4.73
N TYR A 38 4.93 -2.66 4.37
CA TYR A 38 6.17 -1.94 4.11
C TYR A 38 6.71 -2.29 2.74
N ARG A 39 7.13 -1.27 1.98
CA ARG A 39 7.79 -1.50 0.69
C ARG A 39 9.18 -2.07 0.91
N ARG A 40 9.63 -2.92 -0.03
CA ARG A 40 11.04 -3.31 -0.11
C ARG A 40 11.87 -2.05 -0.39
N PRO A 41 13.07 -1.94 0.22
CA PRO A 41 14.08 -1.01 -0.25
C PRO A 41 14.42 -1.28 -1.71
N THR A 42 14.66 -0.21 -2.46
CA THR A 42 15.00 -0.27 -3.87
C THR A 42 16.19 0.62 -4.14
N ASP A 43 17.04 0.27 -5.10
CA ASP A 43 18.13 1.15 -5.50
C ASP A 43 17.59 2.49 -5.99
N THR A 44 18.16 3.57 -5.47
CA THR A 44 17.94 4.94 -5.93
C THR A 44 19.21 5.46 -6.59
N PRO A 45 19.15 6.59 -7.33
CA PRO A 45 20.37 7.22 -7.85
C PRO A 45 21.39 7.63 -6.77
N TRP A 46 20.99 7.63 -5.49
CA TRP A 46 21.76 8.16 -4.37
C TRP A 46 22.21 7.08 -3.38
N ALA A 47 21.51 5.94 -3.31
CA ALA A 47 21.79 4.84 -2.38
C ALA A 47 21.32 3.51 -2.95
N THR A 48 21.98 2.43 -2.54
CA THR A 48 21.52 1.06 -2.83
C THR A 48 20.48 0.60 -1.81
N ALA A 49 19.65 -0.38 -2.19
CA ALA A 49 18.68 -1.01 -1.30
C ALA A 49 19.31 -1.59 -0.02
N GLU A 50 20.59 -1.99 -0.08
CA GLU A 50 21.33 -2.52 1.07
C GLU A 50 21.76 -1.44 2.06
N GLU A 51 21.98 -0.21 1.58
CA GLU A 51 22.37 0.96 2.38
C GLU A 51 21.16 1.65 3.01
N GLU A 52 19.99 1.59 2.37
CA GLU A 52 18.76 2.21 2.87
C GLU A 52 18.20 1.48 4.09
N GLU A 53 17.68 2.22 5.06
CA GLU A 53 17.01 1.62 6.21
C GLU A 53 15.67 0.98 5.77
N PRO A 54 15.42 -0.32 6.03
CA PRO A 54 14.24 -0.98 5.47
C PRO A 54 12.93 -0.49 6.08
N ILE A 55 12.98 -0.03 7.33
CA ILE A 55 11.87 0.61 8.02
C ILE A 55 12.48 1.71 8.89
N TYR A 56 11.90 2.90 8.84
CA TYR A 56 12.38 4.05 9.59
C TYR A 56 12.56 3.74 11.09
N GLY A 57 13.75 4.02 11.62
CA GLY A 57 14.09 3.86 13.04
C GLY A 57 14.38 2.42 13.48
N ILE A 58 14.47 1.45 12.55
CA ILE A 58 14.82 0.07 12.89
C ILE A 58 16.26 -0.09 13.38
N SER A 59 17.18 0.73 12.90
CA SER A 59 18.58 0.72 13.31
C SER A 59 18.73 1.17 14.76
N ASP A 60 18.01 2.22 15.14
CA ASP A 60 17.95 2.69 16.52
C ASP A 60 17.33 1.62 17.43
N PHE A 61 16.23 1.00 17.00
CA PHE A 61 15.61 -0.10 17.73
C PHE A 61 16.56 -1.29 17.92
N ILE A 62 17.33 -1.67 16.90
CA ILE A 62 18.34 -2.72 16.97
C ILE A 62 19.40 -2.35 18.02
N ASN A 63 19.94 -1.14 17.97
CA ASN A 63 20.97 -0.66 18.88
C ASN A 63 20.50 -0.66 20.34
N GLU A 64 19.27 -0.20 20.59
CA GLU A 64 18.65 -0.21 21.93
C GLU A 64 18.43 -1.64 22.49
N ASN A 65 18.30 -2.63 21.61
CA ASN A 65 18.02 -4.02 21.97
C ASN A 65 19.23 -4.95 21.77
N GLU A 66 20.45 -4.41 21.65
CA GLU A 66 21.69 -5.20 21.44
C GLU A 66 21.91 -6.25 22.53
N THR A 67 21.56 -5.94 23.78
CA THR A 67 21.68 -6.89 24.91
C THR A 67 20.74 -8.08 24.72
N LEU A 68 19.52 -7.85 24.23
CA LEU A 68 18.56 -8.93 23.94
C LEU A 68 19.07 -9.78 22.78
N PHE A 69 19.57 -9.15 21.71
CA PHE A 69 20.16 -9.87 20.58
C PHE A 69 21.31 -10.81 21.00
N LYS A 70 22.20 -10.37 21.89
CA LYS A 70 23.30 -11.19 22.43
C LYS A 70 22.81 -12.33 23.34
N ALA A 71 21.71 -12.13 24.06
CA ALA A 71 21.19 -13.10 25.03
C ALA A 71 20.25 -14.13 24.40
N ASN A 72 19.31 -13.69 23.56
CA ASN A 72 18.34 -14.51 22.86
C ASN A 72 17.95 -13.87 21.52
N LYS A 73 18.50 -14.42 20.43
CA LYS A 73 18.24 -13.95 19.08
C LYS A 73 16.80 -14.14 18.62
N GLU A 74 16.15 -15.25 19.01
CA GLU A 74 14.77 -15.53 18.60
C GLU A 74 13.82 -14.49 19.20
N ASP A 75 13.91 -14.25 20.51
CA ASP A 75 13.12 -13.20 21.18
C ASP A 75 13.36 -11.82 20.60
N PHE A 76 14.61 -11.52 20.19
CA PHE A 76 14.94 -10.25 19.54
C PHE A 76 14.21 -10.08 18.20
N TYR A 77 14.26 -11.09 17.33
CA TYR A 77 13.58 -11.05 16.03
C TYR A 77 12.06 -11.00 16.18
N ASP A 78 11.49 -11.75 17.12
CA ASP A 78 10.07 -11.68 17.43
C ASP A 78 9.66 -10.29 17.91
N LYS A 79 10.50 -9.65 18.73
CA LYS A 79 10.25 -8.28 19.22
C LYS A 79 10.27 -7.25 18.10
N ILE A 80 11.13 -7.42 17.08
CA ILE A 80 11.12 -6.59 15.86
C ILE A 80 9.78 -6.74 15.14
N ILE A 81 9.36 -7.96 14.86
CA ILE A 81 8.08 -8.20 14.16
C ILE A 81 6.90 -7.61 14.95
N GLN A 82 6.88 -7.77 16.27
CA GLN A 82 5.82 -7.19 17.12
C GLN A 82 5.80 -5.66 17.12
N LYS A 83 6.97 -5.00 16.98
CA LYS A 83 7.05 -3.53 16.92
C LYS A 83 6.58 -2.99 15.58
N TYR A 84 7.03 -3.60 14.47
CA TYR A 84 6.82 -3.04 13.13
C TYR A 84 5.60 -3.62 12.40
N PHE A 85 5.32 -4.91 12.50
CA PHE A 85 4.18 -5.53 11.84
C PHE A 85 2.96 -5.62 12.76
N LYS A 86 2.39 -4.47 13.07
CA LYS A 86 1.13 -4.29 13.78
C LYS A 86 0.38 -3.09 13.20
N LEU A 87 -0.93 -3.02 13.40
CA LEU A 87 -1.67 -1.77 13.16
C LEU A 87 -1.18 -0.70 14.15
N THR A 88 -0.72 0.43 13.61
CA THR A 88 -0.14 1.53 14.39
C THR A 88 -0.26 2.84 13.60
N ASP A 89 -0.45 3.94 14.32
CA ASP A 89 -0.46 5.31 13.81
C ASP A 89 0.93 5.97 13.84
N GLU A 90 1.90 5.38 14.54
CA GLU A 90 3.30 5.80 14.57
C GLU A 90 3.90 5.85 13.15
N GLY A 91 4.44 7.00 12.71
CA GLY A 91 5.01 7.17 11.38
C GLY A 91 6.33 6.43 11.18
N LEU A 92 6.27 5.23 10.61
CA LEU A 92 7.40 4.32 10.35
C LEU A 92 7.62 4.07 8.85
N GLY A 93 6.98 4.86 7.97
CA GLY A 93 7.02 4.67 6.51
C GLY A 93 6.10 3.54 6.01
N GLN A 94 5.11 3.17 6.81
CA GLN A 94 4.15 2.12 6.49
C GLN A 94 3.05 2.60 5.54
N MET A 95 2.38 1.63 4.93
CA MET A 95 1.16 1.80 4.16
C MET A 95 0.03 0.97 4.76
N PHE A 96 -1.20 1.44 4.60
CA PHE A 96 -2.39 0.87 5.22
C PHE A 96 -3.34 0.35 4.16
N TRP A 97 -3.73 -0.92 4.29
CA TRP A 97 -4.82 -1.47 3.48
C TRP A 97 -6.16 -0.88 3.96
N GLN A 98 -6.76 -0.03 3.14
CA GLN A 98 -7.97 0.72 3.46
C GLN A 98 -8.91 0.73 2.25
N VAL A 99 -9.72 -0.32 2.14
CA VAL A 99 -10.62 -0.46 1.00
C VAL A 99 -11.93 0.28 1.26
N SER A 100 -12.17 1.35 0.51
CA SER A 100 -13.44 2.09 0.55
C SER A 100 -13.85 2.56 -0.84
N PRO A 101 -15.16 2.51 -1.18
CA PRO A 101 -15.66 3.14 -2.39
C PRO A 101 -15.41 4.64 -2.31
N PHE A 102 -15.04 5.25 -3.44
CA PHE A 102 -14.93 6.69 -3.58
C PHE A 102 -15.57 7.10 -4.91
N THR A 103 -16.71 7.77 -4.83
CA THR A 103 -17.65 7.94 -5.94
C THR A 103 -18.02 9.41 -6.18
N PRO A 104 -17.04 10.31 -6.42
CA PRO A 104 -17.28 11.75 -6.51
C PRO A 104 -18.12 12.18 -7.71
N PHE A 105 -18.35 11.29 -8.70
CA PHE A 105 -19.15 11.55 -9.89
C PHE A 105 -20.55 10.94 -9.88
N LYS A 106 -20.90 10.20 -8.83
CA LYS A 106 -22.14 9.41 -8.78
C LYS A 106 -23.25 10.13 -8.02
N GLU A 107 -24.18 10.75 -8.75
CA GLU A 107 -25.32 11.43 -8.15
C GLU A 107 -26.05 10.57 -7.10
N GLY A 108 -26.27 11.16 -5.92
CA GLY A 108 -26.96 10.51 -4.80
C GLY A 108 -26.07 9.76 -3.81
N THR A 109 -24.74 9.76 -3.98
CA THR A 109 -23.79 9.27 -2.97
C THR A 109 -23.33 10.40 -2.02
N GLU A 110 -22.82 10.01 -0.85
CA GLU A 110 -22.19 10.96 0.08
C GLU A 110 -20.97 11.62 -0.55
N ASP A 111 -20.12 10.84 -1.22
CA ASP A 111 -18.94 11.35 -1.91
C ASP A 111 -19.30 12.40 -2.98
N PHE A 112 -20.37 12.19 -3.74
CA PHE A 112 -20.82 13.17 -4.72
C PHE A 112 -21.28 14.46 -4.06
N ALA A 113 -22.04 14.37 -2.95
CA ALA A 113 -22.52 15.54 -2.25
C ALA A 113 -21.39 16.37 -1.61
N GLU A 114 -20.31 15.70 -1.19
CA GLU A 114 -19.15 16.33 -0.55
C GLU A 114 -18.14 16.86 -1.58
N TRP A 115 -17.78 16.05 -2.58
CA TRP A 115 -16.59 16.28 -3.41
C TRP A 115 -16.88 16.71 -4.85
N ASN A 116 -18.10 16.51 -5.37
CA ASN A 116 -18.36 16.67 -6.81
C ASN A 116 -18.02 18.08 -7.33
N ASP A 117 -18.18 19.12 -6.51
CA ASP A 117 -17.84 20.49 -6.90
C ASP A 117 -16.33 20.71 -7.01
N ASP A 118 -15.51 20.07 -6.16
CA ASP A 118 -14.05 20.12 -6.25
C ASP A 118 -13.54 19.41 -7.51
N PHE A 119 -14.19 18.32 -7.93
CA PHE A 119 -13.87 17.61 -9.18
C PHE A 119 -14.35 18.33 -10.45
N LYS A 120 -15.11 19.43 -10.32
CA LYS A 120 -15.43 20.35 -11.44
C LYS A 120 -14.41 21.47 -11.58
N ASP A 121 -13.50 21.63 -10.62
CA ASP A 121 -12.41 22.60 -10.69
C ASP A 121 -11.49 22.28 -11.88
N GLU A 122 -11.04 23.31 -12.59
CA GLU A 122 -10.10 23.19 -13.71
C GLU A 122 -8.74 22.61 -13.26
N GLU A 123 -8.45 22.64 -11.95
CA GLU A 123 -7.23 22.08 -11.39
C GLU A 123 -7.25 20.54 -11.27
N THR A 124 -8.43 19.89 -11.32
CA THR A 124 -8.51 18.42 -11.29
C THR A 124 -8.01 17.83 -12.61
N ASP A 125 -6.98 16.98 -12.56
CA ASP A 125 -6.39 16.34 -13.73
C ASP A 125 -6.55 14.81 -13.68
N LEU A 126 -7.62 14.33 -14.33
CA LEU A 126 -7.86 12.89 -14.54
C LEU A 126 -7.24 12.34 -15.82
N SER A 127 -6.39 13.09 -16.52
CA SER A 127 -5.90 12.70 -17.85
C SER A 127 -5.18 11.34 -17.85
N GLU A 128 -4.38 11.03 -16.84
CA GLU A 128 -3.71 9.72 -16.69
C GLU A 128 -4.72 8.57 -16.49
N ILE A 129 -5.80 8.81 -15.76
CA ILE A 129 -6.85 7.82 -15.51
C ILE A 129 -7.67 7.60 -16.79
N ILE A 130 -8.08 8.68 -17.45
CA ILE A 130 -8.89 8.63 -18.68
C ILE A 130 -8.13 7.93 -19.80
N LYS A 131 -6.81 8.11 -19.90
CA LYS A 131 -5.98 7.40 -20.89
C LYS A 131 -6.08 5.88 -20.78
N VAL A 132 -6.29 5.35 -19.56
CA VAL A 132 -6.37 3.91 -19.30
C VAL A 132 -7.80 3.39 -19.37
N THR A 133 -8.73 4.11 -18.74
CA THR A 133 -10.13 3.66 -18.53
C THR A 133 -11.08 4.07 -19.66
N ASN A 134 -10.73 5.12 -20.40
CA ASN A 134 -11.61 5.80 -21.35
C ASN A 134 -12.93 6.28 -20.71
N ASP A 135 -12.89 6.57 -19.40
CA ASP A 135 -14.03 7.02 -18.59
C ASP A 135 -13.73 8.41 -17.99
N PRO A 136 -14.46 9.47 -18.38
CA PRO A 136 -14.26 10.82 -17.86
C PRO A 136 -14.87 11.04 -16.48
N THR A 137 -15.71 10.13 -15.98
CA THR A 137 -16.41 10.24 -14.69
C THR A 137 -16.32 8.92 -13.91
N PRO A 138 -15.11 8.46 -13.57
CA PRO A 138 -14.91 7.13 -13.00
C PRO A 138 -15.40 7.00 -11.55
N ASP A 139 -16.01 5.85 -11.23
CA ASP A 139 -16.16 5.41 -9.85
C ASP A 139 -14.85 4.76 -9.39
N PHE A 140 -14.35 5.15 -8.21
CA PHE A 140 -13.09 4.66 -7.66
C PHE A 140 -13.29 3.74 -6.45
N ILE A 141 -12.22 3.01 -6.14
CA ILE A 141 -11.98 2.35 -4.86
C ILE A 141 -10.66 2.89 -4.32
N LEU A 142 -10.68 3.56 -3.18
CA LEU A 142 -9.47 3.75 -2.37
C LEU A 142 -9.03 2.36 -1.89
N LEU A 143 -7.76 2.03 -2.10
CA LEU A 143 -7.20 0.72 -1.77
C LEU A 143 -6.20 0.80 -0.62
N ILE A 144 -5.25 1.74 -0.74
CA ILE A 144 -4.15 1.90 0.21
C ILE A 144 -3.99 3.38 0.53
N SER A 145 -3.67 3.68 1.79
CA SER A 145 -3.18 5.00 2.20
C SER A 145 -1.78 4.93 2.82
N SER A 146 -1.09 6.04 2.92
CA SER A 146 0.21 6.19 3.60
C SER A 146 0.38 7.61 4.14
N TYR A 147 1.53 7.93 4.73
CA TYR A 147 1.81 9.27 5.27
C TYR A 147 2.69 10.15 4.37
N GLY A 148 3.10 9.65 3.21
CA GLY A 148 3.97 10.39 2.28
C GLY A 148 3.42 10.37 0.87
N PHE A 149 3.76 11.37 0.08
CA PHE A 149 3.30 11.47 -1.30
C PHE A 149 3.88 10.34 -2.20
N PRO A 150 3.06 9.69 -3.05
CA PRO A 150 1.60 9.75 -3.04
C PRO A 150 1.03 8.99 -1.85
N ASP A 151 0.03 9.58 -1.19
CA ASP A 151 -0.50 9.06 0.08
C ASP A 151 -1.82 8.31 -0.06
N HIS A 152 -2.54 8.42 -1.18
CA HIS A 152 -3.73 7.63 -1.46
C HIS A 152 -3.64 6.93 -2.82
N TYR A 153 -4.04 5.67 -2.84
CA TYR A 153 -3.92 4.79 -4.00
C TYR A 153 -5.29 4.26 -4.40
N TYR A 154 -5.72 4.58 -5.61
CA TYR A 154 -7.05 4.30 -6.13
C TYR A 154 -7.02 3.31 -7.28
N ILE A 155 -8.09 2.50 -7.37
CA ILE A 155 -8.44 1.70 -8.54
C ILE A 155 -9.71 2.27 -9.15
N CYS A 156 -9.78 2.34 -10.48
CA CYS A 156 -11.02 2.68 -11.18
C CYS A 156 -11.85 1.42 -11.45
N LEU A 157 -13.15 1.47 -11.17
CA LEU A 157 -14.07 0.37 -11.49
C LEU A 157 -14.25 0.15 -13.00
N SER A 158 -14.02 1.18 -13.80
CA SER A 158 -14.04 1.15 -15.27
C SER A 158 -12.73 0.69 -15.90
N ASP A 159 -11.73 0.27 -15.11
CA ASP A 159 -10.48 -0.29 -15.66
C ASP A 159 -10.79 -1.50 -16.57
N PRO A 160 -10.24 -1.56 -17.80
CA PRO A 160 -10.52 -2.62 -18.76
C PRO A 160 -10.01 -4.00 -18.32
N ASN A 161 -9.14 -4.07 -17.31
CA ASN A 161 -8.55 -5.29 -16.77
C ASN A 161 -8.92 -5.49 -15.28
N PRO A 162 -10.17 -5.85 -14.96
CA PRO A 162 -10.63 -6.01 -13.59
C PRO A 162 -9.91 -7.14 -12.82
N GLU A 163 -9.25 -8.05 -13.51
CA GLU A 163 -8.46 -9.12 -12.88
C GLU A 163 -7.11 -8.64 -12.35
N ASN A 164 -6.56 -7.57 -12.92
CA ASN A 164 -5.29 -6.95 -12.52
C ASN A 164 -5.32 -5.45 -12.88
N PRO A 165 -6.12 -4.66 -12.15
CA PRO A 165 -6.41 -3.28 -12.52
C PRO A 165 -5.18 -2.38 -12.34
N THR A 166 -5.22 -1.23 -12.99
CA THR A 166 -4.22 -0.17 -12.83
C THR A 166 -4.45 0.56 -11.52
N LEU A 167 -3.37 0.91 -10.84
CA LEU A 167 -3.38 1.66 -9.59
C LEU A 167 -2.90 3.09 -9.85
N PHE A 168 -3.60 4.07 -9.29
CA PHE A 168 -3.29 5.49 -9.43
C PHE A 168 -3.02 6.09 -8.06
N GLY A 169 -1.88 6.77 -7.90
CA GLY A 169 -1.50 7.45 -6.67
C GLY A 169 -1.79 8.95 -6.77
N THR A 170 -2.36 9.54 -5.73
CA THR A 170 -2.53 10.99 -5.59
C THR A 170 -2.34 11.40 -4.14
N ASP A 171 -2.31 12.71 -3.90
CA ASP A 171 -2.26 13.32 -2.58
C ASP A 171 -3.69 13.60 -2.09
N HIS A 172 -3.98 13.31 -0.82
CA HIS A 172 -5.27 13.64 -0.21
C HIS A 172 -5.47 15.12 0.10
N GLU A 173 -4.43 15.96 0.14
CA GLU A 173 -4.59 17.39 0.36
C GLU A 173 -4.99 18.12 -0.92
N VAL A 174 -4.58 17.58 -2.08
CA VAL A 174 -4.81 18.18 -3.40
C VAL A 174 -5.57 17.28 -4.36
N PHE A 175 -6.29 16.28 -3.85
CA PHE A 175 -7.16 15.32 -4.56
C PHE A 175 -7.15 15.41 -6.10
N PHE A 176 -6.40 14.52 -6.76
CA PHE A 176 -6.38 14.38 -8.22
C PHE A 176 -5.91 15.61 -9.03
N ARG A 177 -5.30 16.62 -8.39
CA ARG A 177 -4.51 17.65 -9.12
C ARG A 177 -3.20 17.09 -9.64
N GLU A 178 -2.61 16.15 -8.89
CA GLU A 178 -1.46 15.38 -9.32
C GLU A 178 -1.78 13.88 -9.24
N VAL A 179 -1.80 13.23 -10.40
CA VAL A 179 -2.08 11.80 -10.53
C VAL A 179 -0.86 11.09 -11.09
N SER A 180 -0.44 10.04 -10.39
CA SER A 180 0.68 9.19 -10.79
C SER A 180 0.18 7.79 -11.13
N ASN A 181 0.58 7.27 -12.29
CA ASN A 181 0.29 5.88 -12.67
C ASN A 181 1.30 4.94 -11.97
N GLN A 182 0.79 4.06 -11.10
CA GLN A 182 1.60 3.14 -10.29
C GLN A 182 1.76 1.76 -10.96
N GLY A 183 1.28 1.60 -12.20
CA GLY A 183 1.24 0.33 -12.91
C GLY A 183 0.08 -0.54 -12.45
N ASN A 184 0.20 -1.85 -12.66
CA ASN A 184 -0.87 -2.79 -12.32
C ASN A 184 -0.78 -3.25 -10.86
N LEU A 185 -1.92 -3.67 -10.31
CA LEU A 185 -2.06 -4.09 -8.92
C LEU A 185 -1.07 -5.21 -8.54
N GLN A 186 -0.86 -6.20 -9.42
CA GLN A 186 0.06 -7.30 -9.15
C GLN A 186 1.49 -6.80 -8.91
N ASP A 187 2.01 -5.96 -9.81
CA ASP A 187 3.37 -5.42 -9.68
C ASP A 187 3.49 -4.50 -8.46
N PHE A 188 2.45 -3.71 -8.18
CA PHE A 188 2.40 -2.86 -7.00
C PHE A 188 2.43 -3.68 -5.70
N MET A 189 1.62 -4.73 -5.59
CA MET A 189 1.62 -5.62 -4.42
C MET A 189 2.95 -6.37 -4.28
N ASN A 190 3.64 -6.62 -5.40
CA ASN A 190 4.98 -7.19 -5.41
C ASN A 190 6.07 -6.20 -5.00
N THR A 191 5.77 -4.94 -4.67
CA THR A 191 6.74 -4.03 -4.06
C THR A 191 6.87 -4.21 -2.55
N PHE A 192 5.86 -4.80 -1.89
CA PHE A 192 5.84 -4.96 -0.44
C PHE A 192 6.67 -6.16 0.03
N MET A 193 7.36 -6.00 1.16
CA MET A 193 8.10 -7.07 1.81
C MET A 193 7.26 -7.83 2.85
N THR A 194 7.55 -9.11 3.02
CA THR A 194 7.02 -9.92 4.11
C THR A 194 7.81 -9.73 5.40
N LYS A 195 7.28 -10.27 6.51
CA LYS A 195 7.95 -10.34 7.81
C LYS A 195 9.29 -11.08 7.70
N GLU A 196 9.30 -12.17 6.97
CA GLU A 196 10.47 -13.03 6.75
C GLU A 196 11.54 -12.28 5.94
N GLU A 197 11.14 -11.59 4.87
CA GLU A 197 12.05 -10.77 4.07
C GLU A 197 12.70 -9.66 4.90
N LEU A 198 11.93 -8.97 5.77
CA LEU A 198 12.51 -7.99 6.69
C LEU A 198 13.57 -8.63 7.59
N LEU A 199 13.27 -9.78 8.20
CA LEU A 199 14.19 -10.46 9.11
C LEU A 199 15.45 -10.94 8.38
N GLU A 200 15.35 -11.37 7.12
CA GLU A 200 16.50 -11.71 6.29
C GLU A 200 17.39 -10.49 6.02
N ILE A 201 16.80 -9.33 5.71
CA ILE A 201 17.55 -8.07 5.53
C ILE A 201 18.29 -7.71 6.82
N ILE A 202 17.62 -7.77 7.96
CA ILE A 202 18.22 -7.42 9.26
C ILE A 202 19.34 -8.39 9.61
N LYS A 203 19.10 -9.71 9.50
CA LYS A 203 20.12 -10.74 9.76
C LYS A 203 21.37 -10.50 8.93
N LYS A 204 21.22 -10.20 7.64
CA LYS A 204 22.35 -9.90 6.76
C LYS A 204 23.16 -8.70 7.24
N ARG A 205 22.50 -7.67 7.79
CA ARG A 205 23.16 -6.46 8.27
C ARG A 205 23.85 -6.64 9.62
N ILE A 206 23.26 -7.38 10.56
CA ILE A 206 23.75 -7.40 11.95
C ILE A 206 24.51 -8.68 12.32
N GLU A 207 24.35 -9.77 11.57
CA GLU A 207 25.07 -11.03 11.82
C GLU A 207 26.33 -11.20 10.97
N HIS A 208 26.47 -10.40 9.91
CA HIS A 208 27.66 -10.38 9.05
C HIS A 208 28.47 -9.08 9.14
N ALA A 209 28.09 -8.15 10.03
CA ALA A 209 28.86 -6.95 10.36
C ALA A 209 29.96 -7.21 11.40
#